data_AF-A0A842CUY0-F1
#
_entry.id   AF-A0A842CUY0-F1
#
_cell.length_a   1.000
_cell.length_b   1.000
_cell.length_c   1.000
_cell.angle_alpha   90.00
_cell.angle_beta   90.00
_cell.angle_gamma   90.00
#
_symmetry.space_group_name_H-M   'P 1'
#
loop_
_entity.id
_entity.type
_entity.pdbx_description
1 polymer ?
#
loop_
_entity_poly.entity_id
_entity_poly.type
_entity_poly.pdbx_seq_one_letter_code
_entity_poly.pdbx_strand_id
1 'polypeptide(L)'
;MVKAFVKIGVDGYVNEWVAPKAEDGYILVESDESLVTNIDCVKVVNGVAVLDKDKQEELQDDNKELLEQLEKEKAMYEDNAE
;
A
#
# COMPACT_ATOMS: atom_id res chain seq x y z
N MET A 1 9.80 -0.08 -13.30
CA MET A 1 9.11 -1.37 -13.10
C MET A 1 10.10 -2.39 -12.58
N VAL A 2 9.75 -2.99 -11.44
CA VAL A 2 10.49 -4.07 -10.78
C VAL A 2 9.63 -5.33 -10.73
N LYS A 3 10.27 -6.47 -10.48
CA LYS A 3 9.56 -7.73 -10.22
C LYS A 3 9.44 -7.95 -8.73
N ALA A 4 8.24 -8.31 -8.27
CA ALA A 4 7.97 -8.60 -6.87
C ALA A 4 7.08 -9.84 -6.75
N PHE A 5 7.20 -10.56 -5.64
CA PHE A 5 6.23 -11.58 -5.27
C PHE A 5 5.18 -10.96 -4.35
N VAL A 6 3.92 -11.19 -4.68
CA VAL A 6 2.80 -10.67 -3.90
C VAL A 6 1.84 -11.77 -3.49
N LYS A 7 1.21 -11.59 -2.35
CA LYS A 7 0.08 -12.40 -1.90
C LYS A 7 -1.19 -11.58 -2.01
N ILE A 8 -2.21 -12.17 -2.62
CA ILE A 8 -3.51 -11.54 -2.79
C ILE A 8 -4.42 -11.95 -1.62
N GLY A 9 -5.02 -10.95 -0.97
CA GLY A 9 -6.03 -11.13 0.07
C GLY A 9 -7.34 -11.69 -0.48
N VAL A 10 -8.24 -12.05 0.43
CA VAL A 10 -9.58 -12.56 0.08
C VAL A 10 -10.49 -11.48 -0.54
N ASP A 11 -10.15 -10.22 -0.33
CA ASP A 11 -10.78 -9.02 -0.91
C ASP A 11 -10.27 -8.69 -2.32
N GLY A 12 -9.25 -9.40 -2.81
CA GLY A 12 -8.67 -9.21 -4.13
C GLY A 12 -7.59 -8.13 -4.22
N TYR A 13 -7.15 -7.59 -3.08
CA TYR A 13 -6.04 -6.63 -3.01
C TYR A 13 -4.75 -7.32 -2.60
N VAL A 14 -3.61 -6.68 -2.86
CA VAL A 14 -2.31 -7.16 -2.36
C VAL A 14 -2.29 -6.99 -0.85
N ASN A 15 -1.97 -8.04 -0.09
CA ASN A 15 -1.83 -7.96 1.37
C ASN A 15 -0.38 -8.05 1.83
N GLU A 16 0.52 -8.54 0.96
CA GLU A 16 1.92 -8.75 1.31
C GLU A 16 2.81 -8.62 0.08
N TRP A 17 3.94 -7.94 0.25
CA TRP A 17 5.03 -7.84 -0.72
C TRP A 17 6.26 -8.55 -0.18
N VAL A 18 6.84 -9.45 -0.97
CA VAL A 18 8.05 -10.18 -0.58
C VAL A 18 9.12 -10.00 -1.64
N ALA A 19 10.33 -9.69 -1.16
CA ALA A 19 11.56 -9.79 -1.94
C ALA A 19 11.72 -11.23 -2.49
N PRO A 20 12.48 -11.48 -3.56
CA PRO A 20 12.37 -12.69 -4.38
C PRO A 20 12.50 -14.00 -3.59
N LYS A 21 11.35 -14.55 -3.20
CA LYS A 21 11.16 -15.89 -2.64
C LYS A 21 9.87 -16.42 -3.23
N ALA A 22 10.01 -17.43 -4.09
CA ALA A 22 8.88 -18.21 -4.55
C ALA A 22 8.51 -19.20 -3.43
N GLU A 23 7.55 -18.82 -2.60
CA GLU A 23 6.89 -19.70 -1.63
C GLU A 23 5.44 -19.96 -2.10
N ASP A 24 4.81 -21.00 -1.56
CA ASP A 24 3.43 -21.35 -1.91
C ASP A 24 2.47 -20.19 -1.59
N GLY A 25 1.60 -19.85 -2.55
CA GLY A 25 0.58 -18.80 -2.41
C GLY A 25 1.02 -17.39 -2.84
N TYR A 26 2.27 -17.21 -3.29
CA TYR A 26 2.73 -15.95 -3.89
C TYR A 26 2.72 -16.00 -5.42
N ILE A 27 2.44 -14.87 -6.04
CA ILE A 27 2.51 -14.69 -7.50
C ILE A 27 3.55 -13.64 -7.86
N LEU A 28 4.28 -13.89 -8.95
CA LEU A 28 5.24 -12.94 -9.51
C LEU A 28 4.50 -11.88 -10.33
N VAL A 29 4.72 -10.61 -10.02
CA VAL A 29 4.11 -9.48 -10.74
C VAL A 29 5.16 -8.45 -11.13
N GLU A 30 4.82 -7.65 -12.14
CA GLU A 30 5.52 -6.39 -12.41
C GLU A 30 4.88 -5.27 -11.59
N SER A 31 5.69 -4.44 -10.94
CA SER A 31 5.21 -3.35 -10.10
C SER A 31 6.05 -2.10 -10.26
N ASP A 32 5.43 -0.94 -10.03
CA ASP A 32 6.15 0.26 -9.66
C ASP A 32 6.58 0.16 -8.18
N GLU A 33 7.77 0.64 -7.83
CA GLU A 33 8.27 0.60 -6.45
C GLU A 33 7.41 1.44 -5.50
N SER A 34 6.77 2.50 -6.01
CA SER A 34 5.86 3.36 -5.25
C SER A 34 4.59 2.65 -4.75
N LEU A 35 4.25 1.48 -5.30
CA LEU A 35 3.05 0.74 -4.89
C LEU A 35 3.26 -0.08 -3.61
N VAL A 36 4.50 -0.31 -3.18
CA VAL A 36 4.80 -1.11 -1.99
C VAL A 36 4.23 -0.49 -0.71
N THR A 37 4.10 0.83 -0.66
CA THR A 37 3.50 1.55 0.49
C THR A 37 1.97 1.66 0.40
N ASN A 38 1.35 1.10 -0.64
CA ASN A 38 -0.09 1.23 -0.93
C ASN A 38 -0.82 -0.13 -0.87
N ILE A 39 -0.32 -1.06 -0.05
CA ILE A 39 -0.75 -2.47 0.04
C ILE A 39 -2.27 -2.65 -0.13
N ASP A 40 -3.06 -2.04 0.75
CA ASP A 40 -4.52 -2.23 0.83
C ASP A 40 -5.34 -1.62 -0.32
N CYS A 41 -4.69 -0.99 -1.30
CA CYS A 41 -5.34 -0.42 -2.48
C CYS A 41 -4.63 -0.81 -3.79
N VAL A 42 -3.84 -1.89 -3.80
CA VAL A 42 -3.20 -2.40 -5.02
C VAL A 42 -3.87 -3.69 -5.49
N LYS A 43 -4.20 -3.76 -6.78
CA LYS A 43 -4.73 -4.95 -7.47
C LYS A 43 -3.73 -5.49 -8.47
N VAL A 44 -3.87 -6.76 -8.83
CA VAL A 44 -3.09 -7.37 -9.91
C VAL A 44 -3.96 -7.55 -11.15
N VAL A 45 -3.59 -6.90 -12.25
CA VAL A 45 -4.27 -6.99 -13.54
C VAL A 45 -3.28 -7.50 -14.58
N ASN A 46 -3.54 -8.69 -15.13
CA ASN A 46 -2.67 -9.34 -16.12
C ASN A 46 -1.20 -9.44 -15.70
N GLY A 47 -0.94 -9.72 -14.41
CA GLY A 47 0.40 -9.83 -13.85
C GLY A 47 1.09 -8.50 -13.54
N VAL A 48 0.38 -7.37 -13.66
CA VAL A 48 0.88 -6.04 -13.31
C VAL A 48 0.14 -5.51 -12.08
N ALA A 49 0.88 -5.03 -11.09
CA ALA A 49 0.32 -4.34 -9.93
C ALA A 49 -0.15 -2.94 -10.34
N VAL A 50 -1.39 -2.61 -9.98
CA VAL A 50 -2.06 -1.35 -10.33
C VAL A 50 -2.72 -0.77 -9.09
N LEU A 51 -2.55 0.53 -8.88
CA LEU A 51 -3.24 1.27 -7.83
C LEU A 51 -4.73 1.40 -8.16
N ASP A 52 -5.57 0.95 -7.24
CA ASP A 52 -7.00 1.21 -7.22
C ASP A 52 -7.24 2.54 -6.50
N LYS A 53 -7.39 3.61 -7.28
CA LYS A 53 -7.56 4.96 -6.75
C LYS A 53 -8.86 5.11 -5.95
N ASP A 54 -9.93 4.46 -6.39
CA ASP A 54 -11.22 4.55 -5.70
C ASP A 54 -11.10 3.95 -4.29
N LYS A 55 -10.40 2.80 -4.17
CA LYS A 55 -10.14 2.20 -2.85
C LYS A 55 -9.19 3.04 -2.00
N GLN A 56 -8.19 3.67 -2.62
CA GLN A 56 -7.28 4.57 -1.93
C GLN A 56 -8.02 5.79 -1.34
N GLU A 57 -8.90 6.41 -2.12
CA GLU A 57 -9.73 7.55 -1.69
C GLU A 57 -10.68 7.13 -0.57
N GLU A 58 -11.35 5.98 -0.68
CA GLU A 58 -12.20 5.41 0.38
C GLU A 58 -11.43 5.24 1.70
N LEU A 59 -10.23 4.66 1.65
CA LEU A 59 -9.40 4.46 2.85
C LEU A 59 -8.88 5.79 3.43
N GLN A 60 -8.62 6.79 2.59
CA GLN A 60 -8.21 8.12 3.07
C GLN A 60 -9.37 8.81 3.79
N ASP A 61 -10.58 8.72 3.25
CA ASP A 61 -11.78 9.28 3.87
C ASP A 61 -12.11 8.56 5.18
N ASP A 62 -12.05 7.23 5.22
CA ASP A 62 -12.28 6.42 6.42
C ASP A 62 -11.26 6.73 7.53
N ASN A 63 -10.01 7.05 7.15
CA ASN A 63 -8.94 7.36 8.10
C ASN A 63 -8.74 8.86 8.34
N LYS A 64 -9.60 9.73 7.80
CA LYS A 64 -9.41 11.19 7.84
C LYS A 64 -9.19 11.74 9.24
N GLU A 65 -10.00 11.31 10.22
CA GLU A 65 -9.87 11.79 11.59
C GLU A 65 -8.52 11.41 12.20
N LEU A 66 -8.05 10.18 11.95
CA LEU A 66 -6.74 9.71 12.41
C LEU A 66 -5.61 10.51 11.76
N LEU A 67 -5.72 10.78 10.45
CA LEU A 67 -4.76 11.59 9.71
C LEU A 67 -4.68 13.02 10.27
N GLU A 68 -5.82 13.66 10.54
CA GLU A 68 -5.87 14.99 11.18
C GLU A 68 -5.25 15.00 12.58
N GLN A 69 -5.41 13.92 13.35
CA GLN A 69 -4.78 13.78 14.67
C GLN A 69 -3.25 13.65 14.55
N LEU A 70 -2.77 12.83 13.62
CA LEU A 70 -1.33 12.65 13.36
C LEU A 70 -0.67 13.95 12.86
N GLU A 71 -1.34 14.75 12.04
CA GLU A 71 -0.84 16.05 11.58
C GLU A 71 -0.70 17.05 12.73
N LYS A 72 -1.69 17.12 13.63
CA LYS A 72 -1.63 17.97 14.83
C LYS A 72 -0.50 17.56 15.78
N GLU A 73 -0.34 16.24 15.98
CA GLU A 73 0.73 15.70 16.81
C GLU A 73 2.11 16.04 16.22
N LYS A 74 2.29 15.85 14.91
CA LYS A 74 3.52 16.19 14.20
C LYS A 74 3.89 17.67 14.36
N ALA A 75 2.93 18.58 14.16
CA ALA A 75 3.16 20.02 14.30
C ALA A 75 3.63 20.39 15.73
N MET A 76 3.04 19.78 16.77
CA MET A 76 3.46 20.02 18.16
C MET A 76 4.90 19.57 18.44
N TYR A 77 5.40 18.52 17.77
CA TYR A 77 6.79 18.08 17.94
C TYR A 77 7.78 18.88 17.09
N GLU A 78 7.38 19.34 15.90
CA GLU A 78 8.20 20.19 15.04
C GLU A 78 8.41 21.59 15.64
N ASP A 79 7.38 22.18 16.25
CA ASP A 79 7.47 23.49 16.93
C ASP A 79 8.34 23.46 18.22
N ASN A 80 8.55 22.27 18.80
CA ASN A 80 9.36 22.08 20.02
C ASN A 80 10.80 21.63 19.72
N ALA A 81 11.18 21.51 18.45
CA ALA A 81 12.52 21.10 18.02
C ALA A 81 13.47 22.28 17.71
N GLU A 82 13.00 23.53 17.85
CA GLU A 82 13.80 24.77 17.78
C GLU A 82 14.19 25.32 19.17
#